data_AF-A0A168RNV6-F1
#
_entry.id   AF-A0A168RNV6-F1
#
_cell.length_a   1.000
_cell.length_b   1.000
_cell.length_c   1.000
_cell.angle_alpha   90.00
_cell.angle_beta   90.00
_cell.angle_gamma   90.00
#
_symmetry.space_group_name_H-M   'P 1'
#
loop_
_entity.id
_entity.type
_entity.pdbx_description
1 polymer ?
#
loop_
_entity_poly.entity_id
_entity_poly.type
_entity_poly.pdbx_seq_one_letter_code
_entity_poly.pdbx_strand_id
1 'polypeptide(L)'
;MLTKLIQIVVFLCFSISCCLAKVSNIVVFGDSYSDVGNGQLSSNGPLWSQDLAVGWNASLYNFAFSGATCDRSLYHAKNNNTSSSASAPPSIVDQLELYYKQQLDLTPEDTIYAFWVGHTDIYNMVQANNKDYDALVDCVIQQMRNVRKVFHTDRFLMFTLAPMENMPYFNNGNNKKELFKTAVDTFNEQLHKKVFNLVGHHQSLELDLVDAHDLLKDMINTPSDFGFKDGQHSFWDTCQGQCTDSVDDYIWWDKTHLTGGAHRVIANSILISDSLEPSVTLSLPVADLIQGSRFQSPHYQPKYNTGLIDKLVKELDAAKVDEHSDAADEKDDTGDSATDSMADEEDHWIRPLYFGALLTVVLCLGFVFYNKRSKRRAGGSLAALSGLVRNRNSNNGRGQFTPLRNLDTPPSEV
;
A
#
# COMPACT_ATOMS: atom_id res chain seq x y z
N MET A 1 -63.35 1.41 6.72
CA MET A 1 -62.43 1.92 7.75
C MET A 1 -61.71 0.71 8.32
N LEU A 2 -60.70 0.18 7.63
CA LEU A 2 -59.37 0.76 7.39
C LEU A 2 -58.66 1.01 8.72
N THR A 3 -57.49 0.39 8.89
CA THR A 3 -56.56 0.41 10.04
C THR A 3 -56.75 -0.69 11.08
N LYS A 4 -56.08 -1.83 10.87
CA LYS A 4 -55.34 -2.63 11.87
C LYS A 4 -54.76 -3.86 11.17
N LEU A 5 -53.82 -3.60 10.25
CA LEU A 5 -53.04 -4.61 9.54
C LEU A 5 -51.60 -4.11 9.48
N ILE A 6 -51.02 -3.91 10.66
CA ILE A 6 -49.60 -3.60 10.88
C ILE A 6 -49.20 -4.41 12.10
N GLN A 7 -48.03 -5.04 12.03
CA GLN A 7 -47.44 -5.98 13.02
C GLN A 7 -47.82 -7.44 12.79
N ILE A 8 -47.23 -8.04 11.75
CA ILE A 8 -46.29 -9.17 11.86
C ILE A 8 -45.46 -9.10 10.56
N VAL A 9 -44.53 -8.15 10.51
CA VAL A 9 -43.32 -8.33 9.71
C VAL A 9 -42.37 -9.02 10.67
N VAL A 10 -42.33 -10.34 10.57
CA VAL A 10 -41.30 -11.14 11.25
C VAL A 10 -39.97 -10.55 10.80
N PHE A 11 -39.26 -9.99 11.78
CA PHE A 11 -37.86 -9.63 11.71
C PHE A 11 -37.07 -10.87 11.27
N LEU A 12 -36.97 -11.10 9.96
CA LEU A 12 -35.75 -11.66 9.40
C LEU A 12 -34.71 -10.53 9.42
N CYS A 13 -34.25 -10.18 10.64
CA CYS A 13 -32.86 -9.79 10.77
C CYS A 13 -32.09 -11.05 10.38
N PHE A 14 -31.82 -11.19 9.08
CA PHE A 14 -30.56 -11.82 8.70
C PHE A 14 -29.53 -11.07 9.51
N SER A 15 -29.03 -11.73 10.55
CA SER A 15 -27.72 -11.45 11.07
C SER A 15 -26.84 -11.67 9.86
N ILE A 16 -26.58 -10.60 9.11
CA ILE A 16 -25.34 -10.48 8.37
C ILE A 16 -24.35 -10.62 9.51
N SER A 17 -23.90 -11.85 9.72
CA SER A 17 -22.61 -12.11 10.30
C SER A 17 -21.70 -11.36 9.35
N CYS A 18 -21.48 -10.08 9.66
CA CYS A 18 -20.38 -9.33 9.12
C CYS A 18 -19.24 -10.29 9.30
N CYS A 19 -18.66 -10.78 8.21
CA CYS A 19 -17.30 -11.25 8.26
C CYS A 19 -16.54 -10.05 8.81
N LEU A 20 -16.44 -10.01 10.14
CA LEU A 20 -15.52 -9.16 10.84
C LEU A 20 -14.21 -9.66 10.27
N ALA A 21 -13.65 -8.93 9.29
CA ALA A 21 -12.29 -9.18 8.88
C ALA A 21 -11.51 -9.29 10.19
N LYS A 22 -10.81 -10.41 10.34
CA LYS A 22 -9.98 -10.67 11.51
C LYS A 22 -8.64 -11.11 11.00
N VAL A 23 -7.78 -10.12 10.79
CA VAL A 23 -6.37 -10.32 10.56
C VAL A 23 -5.81 -11.19 11.67
N SER A 24 -5.31 -12.35 11.27
CA SER A 24 -4.65 -13.30 12.18
C SER A 24 -3.14 -13.21 12.07
N ASN A 25 -2.62 -12.75 10.94
CA ASN A 25 -1.19 -12.68 10.66
C ASN A 25 -0.81 -11.38 9.93
N ILE A 26 0.37 -10.84 10.26
CA ILE A 26 1.01 -9.75 9.53
C ILE A 26 2.37 -10.26 9.07
N VAL A 27 2.61 -10.22 7.76
CA VAL A 27 3.91 -10.52 7.14
C VAL A 27 4.51 -9.21 6.67
N VAL A 28 5.73 -8.89 7.09
CA VAL A 28 6.38 -7.60 6.79
C VAL A 28 7.65 -7.80 5.98
N PHE A 29 7.77 -7.08 4.88
CA PHE A 29 8.98 -6.92 4.09
C PHE A 29 9.43 -5.46 4.12
N GLY A 30 10.73 -5.21 4.25
CA GLY A 30 11.19 -3.83 4.36
C GLY A 30 12.65 -3.64 4.70
N ASP A 31 12.97 -2.39 5.05
CA ASP A 31 14.29 -1.92 5.45
C ASP A 31 14.37 -1.63 6.97
N SER A 32 15.26 -0.71 7.39
CA SER A 32 15.50 -0.38 8.79
C SER A 32 14.30 0.26 9.49
N TYR A 33 13.32 0.80 8.75
CA TYR A 33 12.06 1.29 9.31
C TYR A 33 11.13 0.16 9.77
N SER A 34 11.44 -1.08 9.39
CA SER A 34 10.63 -2.26 9.69
C SER A 34 11.42 -3.38 10.36
N ASP A 35 12.77 -3.36 10.35
CA ASP A 35 13.61 -4.41 10.93
C ASP A 35 13.51 -4.48 12.45
N VAL A 36 12.76 -5.46 12.96
CA VAL A 36 12.57 -5.73 14.40
C VAL A 36 13.73 -6.50 15.05
N GLY A 37 14.88 -6.58 14.36
CA GLY A 37 16.12 -7.14 14.88
C GLY A 37 16.65 -8.35 14.12
N ASN A 38 16.24 -8.60 12.88
CA ASN A 38 16.90 -9.56 11.97
C ASN A 38 18.31 -9.10 11.60
N GLY A 39 18.47 -7.80 11.31
CA GLY A 39 19.77 -7.16 11.14
C GLY A 39 20.14 -6.33 12.37
N GLN A 40 19.51 -5.17 12.48
CA GLN A 40 19.70 -4.24 13.59
C GLN A 40 18.37 -3.55 13.91
N LEU A 41 17.94 -3.61 15.17
CA LEU A 41 16.86 -2.76 15.63
C LEU A 41 17.36 -1.32 15.72
N SER A 42 16.91 -0.47 14.79
CA SER A 42 17.36 0.91 14.66
C SER A 42 16.41 1.90 15.35
N SER A 43 15.98 1.56 16.57
CA SER A 43 15.09 2.40 17.39
C SER A 43 15.30 2.11 18.89
N ASN A 44 14.64 2.88 19.75
CA ASN A 44 14.66 2.69 21.21
C ASN A 44 13.52 1.82 21.75
N GLY A 45 12.61 1.35 20.90
CA GLY A 45 11.42 0.63 21.31
C GLY A 45 10.77 -0.17 20.17
N PRO A 46 9.52 -0.63 20.36
CA PRO A 46 8.77 -1.33 19.34
C PRO A 46 8.67 -0.52 18.04
N LEU A 47 8.74 -1.22 16.91
CA LEU A 47 8.45 -0.61 15.60
C LEU A 47 6.96 -0.70 15.27
N TRP A 48 6.54 0.06 14.26
CA TRP A 48 5.14 0.19 13.82
C TRP A 48 4.47 -1.18 13.61
N SER A 49 5.20 -2.18 13.12
CA SER A 49 4.68 -3.51 12.84
C SER A 49 4.36 -4.31 14.10
N GLN A 50 5.10 -4.09 15.20
CA GLN A 50 4.83 -4.72 16.49
C GLN A 50 3.64 -4.06 17.18
N ASP A 51 3.56 -2.73 17.17
CA ASP A 51 2.39 -1.99 17.65
C ASP A 51 1.12 -2.41 16.88
N LEU A 52 1.20 -2.51 15.55
CA LEU A 52 0.09 -2.94 14.70
C LEU A 52 -0.33 -4.39 15.01
N ALA A 53 0.62 -5.30 15.19
CA ALA A 53 0.34 -6.69 15.55
C ALA A 53 -0.38 -6.80 16.91
N VAL A 54 0.00 -5.99 17.89
CA VAL A 54 -0.72 -5.92 19.18
C VAL A 54 -2.13 -5.38 18.98
N GLY A 55 -2.28 -4.28 18.23
CA GLY A 55 -3.57 -3.64 17.98
C GLY A 55 -4.59 -4.55 17.28
N TRP A 56 -4.16 -5.30 16.27
CA TRP A 56 -5.00 -6.28 15.58
C TRP A 56 -5.04 -7.65 16.25
N ASN A 57 -4.30 -7.85 17.35
CA ASN A 57 -4.13 -9.16 17.97
C ASN A 57 -3.71 -10.25 16.95
N ALA A 58 -2.73 -9.92 16.11
CA ALA A 58 -2.24 -10.73 15.02
C ALA A 58 -0.83 -11.27 15.31
N SER A 59 -0.49 -12.42 14.73
CA SER A 59 0.88 -12.94 14.78
C SER A 59 1.78 -12.15 13.82
N LEU A 60 2.97 -11.75 14.26
CA LEU A 60 3.90 -11.00 13.44
C LEU A 60 4.99 -11.91 12.85
N TYR A 61 5.18 -11.85 11.53
CA TYR A 61 6.28 -12.47 10.81
C TYR A 61 7.02 -11.41 10.01
N ASN A 62 8.11 -10.90 10.57
CA ASN A 62 8.83 -9.76 10.02
C ASN A 62 10.13 -10.22 9.38
N PHE A 63 10.22 -10.07 8.07
CA PHE A 63 11.37 -10.44 7.23
C PHE A 63 12.20 -9.22 6.83
N ALA A 64 11.93 -8.03 7.36
CA ALA A 64 12.69 -6.83 7.04
C ALA A 64 14.14 -6.94 7.54
N PHE A 65 15.06 -6.31 6.81
CA PHE A 65 16.48 -6.20 7.16
C PHE A 65 16.95 -4.76 6.98
N SER A 66 17.63 -4.23 7.99
CA SER A 66 18.24 -2.90 7.92
C SER A 66 19.20 -2.78 6.74
N GLY A 67 18.99 -1.76 5.91
CA GLY A 67 19.76 -1.53 4.68
C GLY A 67 19.29 -2.35 3.47
N ALA A 68 18.13 -3.01 3.54
CA ALA A 68 17.52 -3.64 2.38
C ALA A 68 17.26 -2.63 1.25
N THR A 69 17.49 -3.08 0.02
CA THR A 69 17.01 -2.44 -1.21
C THR A 69 15.85 -3.24 -1.79
N CYS A 70 15.12 -2.73 -2.80
CA CYS A 70 14.09 -3.53 -3.46
C CYS A 70 14.72 -4.75 -4.17
N ASP A 71 15.69 -4.49 -5.05
CA ASP A 71 16.51 -5.52 -5.70
C ASP A 71 17.95 -5.01 -5.78
N ARG A 72 18.90 -5.88 -5.48
CA ARG A 72 20.33 -5.59 -5.57
C ARG A 72 20.74 -5.35 -7.03
N SER A 73 20.09 -6.04 -7.97
CA SER A 73 20.41 -6.00 -9.41
C SER A 73 20.34 -4.59 -10.00
N LEU A 74 19.48 -3.72 -9.44
CA LEU A 74 19.35 -2.29 -9.80
C LEU A 74 20.66 -1.51 -9.65
N TYR A 75 21.58 -2.00 -8.80
CA TYR A 75 22.85 -1.35 -8.49
C TYR A 75 24.07 -2.11 -9.06
N HIS A 76 23.92 -3.40 -9.39
CA HIS A 76 25.02 -4.24 -9.86
C HIS A 76 25.43 -3.97 -11.31
N ALA A 77 24.52 -3.50 -12.19
CA ALA A 77 24.81 -3.30 -13.61
C ALA A 77 25.82 -2.18 -13.94
N LYS A 78 26.22 -1.33 -12.98
CA LYS A 78 27.18 -0.23 -13.21
C LYS A 78 28.58 -0.47 -12.65
N ASN A 79 28.78 -1.52 -11.87
CA ASN A 79 30.09 -1.86 -11.30
C ASN A 79 30.48 -3.27 -11.74
N ASN A 80 31.23 -3.39 -12.84
CA ASN A 80 31.89 -4.63 -13.29
C ASN A 80 32.89 -5.23 -12.27
N ASN A 81 32.82 -4.84 -10.99
CA ASN A 81 33.79 -5.17 -9.95
C ASN A 81 33.21 -5.21 -8.52
N THR A 82 31.91 -5.45 -8.35
CA THR A 82 31.43 -5.88 -7.03
C THR A 82 30.71 -7.19 -7.21
N SER A 83 31.45 -8.26 -6.92
CA SER A 83 30.93 -9.52 -6.44
C SER A 83 29.66 -9.30 -5.65
N SER A 84 28.69 -10.21 -5.86
CA SER A 84 27.79 -10.73 -4.86
C SER A 84 28.42 -10.69 -3.46
N SER A 85 28.40 -9.53 -2.80
CA SER A 85 29.03 -9.39 -1.51
C SER A 85 28.09 -10.08 -0.55
N ALA A 86 28.48 -11.27 -0.11
CA ALA A 86 27.77 -12.07 0.89
C ALA A 86 27.61 -11.36 2.27
N SER A 87 27.96 -10.07 2.33
CA SER A 87 27.89 -9.18 3.48
C SER A 87 26.78 -8.13 3.37
N ALA A 88 26.10 -8.01 2.24
CA ALA A 88 25.13 -6.94 2.06
C ALA A 88 23.73 -7.38 2.52
N PRO A 89 22.90 -6.47 3.08
CA PRO A 89 21.61 -6.86 3.64
C PRO A 89 20.68 -7.52 2.61
N PRO A 90 19.86 -8.51 3.00
CA PRO A 90 18.85 -9.11 2.13
C PRO A 90 17.91 -8.05 1.51
N SER A 91 17.80 -8.02 0.19
CA SER A 91 16.81 -7.20 -0.54
C SER A 91 15.40 -7.76 -0.39
N ILE A 92 14.38 -7.07 -0.88
CA ILE A 92 12.99 -7.59 -0.86
C ILE A 92 12.88 -8.90 -1.64
N VAL A 93 13.60 -9.06 -2.75
CA VAL A 93 13.68 -10.33 -3.50
C VAL A 93 14.21 -11.46 -2.60
N ASP A 94 15.25 -11.18 -1.80
CA ASP A 94 15.82 -12.12 -0.83
C ASP A 94 14.83 -12.45 0.30
N GLN A 95 14.19 -11.43 0.87
CA GLN A 95 13.23 -11.57 1.97
C GLN A 95 12.00 -12.39 1.56
N LEU A 96 11.51 -12.22 0.33
CA LEU A 96 10.38 -12.97 -0.20
C LEU A 96 10.70 -14.47 -0.34
N GLU A 97 11.88 -14.80 -0.89
CA GLU A 97 12.32 -16.19 -0.96
C GLU A 97 12.60 -16.79 0.43
N LEU A 98 13.11 -15.97 1.36
CA LEU A 98 13.30 -16.36 2.75
C LEU A 98 11.96 -16.70 3.44
N TYR A 99 10.92 -15.89 3.22
CA TYR A 99 9.56 -16.15 3.69
C TYR A 99 9.00 -17.44 3.09
N TYR A 100 9.07 -17.60 1.76
CA TYR A 100 8.61 -18.81 1.08
C TYR A 100 9.24 -20.09 1.66
N LYS A 101 10.54 -20.04 1.96
CA LYS A 101 11.27 -21.16 2.56
C LYS A 101 10.88 -21.49 3.99
N GLN A 102 10.17 -20.61 4.69
CA GLN A 102 9.65 -20.92 6.02
C GLN A 102 8.51 -21.93 5.97
N GLN A 103 7.82 -22.07 4.82
CA GLN A 103 6.67 -22.97 4.66
C GLN A 103 5.62 -22.76 5.76
N LEU A 104 5.33 -21.50 6.09
CA LEU A 104 4.32 -21.15 7.08
C LEU A 104 2.93 -21.44 6.50
N ASP A 105 2.09 -22.09 7.29
CA ASP A 105 0.69 -22.37 6.96
C ASP A 105 -0.19 -21.18 7.40
N LEU A 106 -0.16 -20.11 6.60
CA LEU A 106 -0.91 -18.89 6.85
C LEU A 106 -2.07 -18.77 5.86
N THR A 107 -3.29 -18.65 6.38
CA THR A 107 -4.50 -18.43 5.56
C THR A 107 -4.42 -17.07 4.84
N PRO A 108 -4.44 -17.03 3.49
CA PRO A 108 -4.26 -15.81 2.72
C PRO A 108 -5.29 -14.71 3.01
N GLU A 109 -6.54 -15.10 3.31
CA GLU A 109 -7.66 -14.21 3.58
C GLU A 109 -7.55 -13.49 4.93
N ASP A 110 -6.81 -14.08 5.87
CA ASP A 110 -6.59 -13.56 7.24
C ASP A 110 -5.16 -13.02 7.42
N THR A 111 -4.39 -12.91 6.34
CA THR A 111 -2.97 -12.49 6.37
C THR A 111 -2.78 -11.20 5.60
N ILE A 112 -2.18 -10.20 6.24
CA ILE A 112 -1.77 -8.95 5.60
C ILE A 112 -0.30 -9.01 5.25
N TYR A 113 0.03 -8.56 4.04
CA TYR A 113 1.40 -8.40 3.58
C TYR A 113 1.76 -6.92 3.48
N ALA A 114 2.77 -6.50 4.24
CA ALA A 114 3.15 -5.10 4.33
C ALA A 114 4.53 -4.84 3.74
N PHE A 115 4.66 -3.73 3.01
CA PHE A 115 5.90 -3.28 2.38
C PHE A 115 6.23 -1.85 2.81
N TRP A 116 7.40 -1.67 3.39
CA TRP A 116 8.00 -0.36 3.56
C TRP A 116 9.49 -0.41 3.23
N VAL A 117 9.81 0.00 2.00
CA VAL A 117 11.15 -0.12 1.42
C VAL A 117 11.38 0.96 0.38
N GLY A 118 12.64 1.37 0.25
CA GLY A 118 13.10 2.29 -0.78
C GLY A 118 14.03 3.37 -0.24
N HIS A 119 14.19 3.50 1.08
CA HIS A 119 15.08 4.51 1.67
C HIS A 119 16.54 4.28 1.27
N THR A 120 17.00 3.02 1.37
CA THR A 120 18.35 2.64 0.93
C THR A 120 18.52 2.80 -0.58
N ASP A 121 17.47 2.48 -1.35
CA ASP A 121 17.47 2.62 -2.80
C ASP A 121 17.65 4.08 -3.22
N ILE A 122 16.84 4.99 -2.66
CA ILE A 122 16.93 6.44 -2.88
C ILE A 122 18.29 6.96 -2.48
N TYR A 123 18.83 6.53 -1.33
CA TYR A 123 20.19 6.89 -0.93
C TYR A 123 21.21 6.50 -2.00
N ASN A 124 21.23 5.23 -2.41
CA ASN A 124 22.17 4.73 -3.42
C ASN A 124 21.99 5.46 -4.77
N MET A 125 20.77 5.71 -5.18
CA MET A 125 20.44 6.40 -6.43
C MET A 125 20.90 7.86 -6.43
N VAL A 126 20.64 8.61 -5.36
CA VAL A 126 21.11 10.00 -5.22
C VAL A 126 22.65 10.04 -5.19
N GLN A 127 23.30 9.08 -4.52
CA GLN A 127 24.76 8.99 -4.53
C GLN A 127 25.33 8.69 -5.92
N ALA A 128 24.64 7.85 -6.71
CA ALA A 128 25.03 7.49 -8.07
C ALA A 128 24.51 8.46 -9.15
N ASN A 129 23.81 9.54 -8.77
CA ASN A 129 23.09 10.43 -9.69
C ASN A 129 22.16 9.65 -10.67
N ASN A 130 21.56 8.57 -10.19
CA ASN A 130 20.54 7.81 -10.90
C ASN A 130 19.16 8.39 -10.58
N LYS A 131 18.35 8.67 -11.60
CA LYS A 131 17.01 9.25 -11.46
C LYS A 131 15.91 8.33 -11.99
N ASP A 132 16.24 7.07 -12.24
CA ASP A 132 15.29 6.05 -12.70
C ASP A 132 14.43 5.53 -11.54
N TYR A 133 13.65 6.42 -10.93
CA TYR A 133 12.79 6.09 -9.80
C TYR A 133 11.60 5.24 -10.23
N ASP A 134 11.22 5.29 -11.51
CA ASP A 134 10.13 4.47 -12.05
C ASP A 134 10.50 2.98 -12.02
N ALA A 135 11.75 2.63 -12.39
CA ALA A 135 12.26 1.27 -12.26
C ALA A 135 12.27 0.78 -10.79
N LEU A 136 12.54 1.67 -9.84
CA LEU A 136 12.48 1.33 -8.41
C LEU A 136 11.04 1.06 -7.97
N VAL A 137 10.07 1.92 -8.34
CA VAL A 137 8.65 1.68 -8.03
C VAL A 137 8.16 0.40 -8.71
N ASP A 138 8.55 0.15 -9.96
CA ASP A 138 8.22 -1.10 -10.68
C ASP A 138 8.77 -2.32 -9.97
N CYS A 139 9.99 -2.26 -9.43
CA CYS A 139 10.53 -3.32 -8.60
C CYS A 139 9.61 -3.61 -7.39
N VAL A 140 9.22 -2.59 -6.63
CA VAL A 140 8.38 -2.76 -5.42
C VAL A 140 7.02 -3.35 -5.79
N ILE A 141 6.36 -2.81 -6.82
CA ILE A 141 5.09 -3.31 -7.33
C ILE A 141 5.22 -4.74 -7.86
N GLN A 142 6.31 -5.08 -8.51
CA GLN A 142 6.55 -6.43 -9.00
C GLN A 142 6.72 -7.42 -7.84
N GLN A 143 7.42 -7.06 -6.77
CA GLN A 143 7.52 -7.94 -5.59
C GLN A 143 6.16 -8.15 -4.93
N MET A 144 5.34 -7.12 -4.79
CA MET A 144 3.96 -7.25 -4.32
C MET A 144 3.13 -8.21 -5.21
N ARG A 145 3.26 -8.08 -6.54
CA ARG A 145 2.62 -9.01 -7.50
C ARG A 145 3.13 -10.44 -7.35
N ASN A 146 4.41 -10.64 -7.09
CA ASN A 146 4.98 -11.96 -6.82
C ASN A 146 4.36 -12.56 -5.55
N VAL A 147 4.20 -11.76 -4.48
CA VAL A 147 3.51 -12.22 -3.26
C VAL A 147 2.08 -12.64 -3.56
N ARG A 148 1.32 -11.79 -4.27
CA ARG A 148 -0.06 -12.07 -4.68
C ARG A 148 -0.18 -13.40 -5.42
N LYS A 149 0.72 -13.66 -6.37
CA LYS A 149 0.71 -14.89 -7.18
C LYS A 149 1.11 -16.12 -6.36
N VAL A 150 2.20 -16.04 -5.60
CA VAL A 150 2.79 -17.18 -4.89
C VAL A 150 2.00 -17.58 -3.65
N PHE A 151 1.43 -16.60 -2.94
CA PHE A 151 0.73 -16.82 -1.67
C PHE A 151 -0.79 -16.61 -1.78
N HIS A 152 -1.31 -16.46 -3.00
CA HIS A 152 -2.75 -16.37 -3.28
C HIS A 152 -3.50 -15.35 -2.42
N THR A 153 -2.88 -14.20 -2.17
CA THR A 153 -3.42 -13.15 -1.29
C THR A 153 -3.72 -11.89 -2.08
N ASP A 154 -4.75 -11.17 -1.65
CA ASP A 154 -5.13 -9.87 -2.19
C ASP A 154 -4.98 -8.73 -1.14
N ARG A 155 -4.41 -9.00 0.04
CA ARG A 155 -4.45 -8.07 1.20
C ARG A 155 -3.08 -7.46 1.49
N PHE A 156 -2.94 -6.17 1.24
CA PHE A 156 -1.65 -5.47 1.28
C PHE A 156 -1.70 -4.13 2.02
N LEU A 157 -0.62 -3.85 2.73
CA LEU A 157 -0.24 -2.51 3.15
C LEU A 157 1.02 -2.08 2.39
N MET A 158 0.99 -0.90 1.79
CA MET A 158 2.13 -0.32 1.09
C MET A 158 2.44 1.03 1.71
N PHE A 159 3.69 1.36 1.99
CA PHE A 159 4.03 2.64 2.63
C PHE A 159 4.72 3.58 1.64
N THR A 160 4.37 4.87 1.69
CA THR A 160 5.20 5.92 1.08
C THR A 160 6.50 6.07 1.86
N LEU A 161 7.56 6.54 1.20
CA LEU A 161 8.83 6.80 1.86
C LEU A 161 8.73 8.00 2.79
N ALA A 162 9.36 7.87 3.97
CA ALA A 162 9.50 8.95 4.92
C ALA A 162 10.17 10.18 4.27
N PRO A 163 9.90 11.40 4.77
CA PRO A 163 10.49 12.63 4.25
C PRO A 163 11.99 12.70 4.59
N MET A 164 12.82 12.03 3.79
CA MET A 164 14.25 11.86 4.08
C MET A 164 14.97 13.21 4.22
N GLU A 165 14.53 14.25 3.52
CA GLU A 165 15.10 15.59 3.61
C GLU A 165 14.95 16.24 5.00
N ASN A 166 14.03 15.72 5.82
CA ASN A 166 13.79 16.16 7.19
C ASN A 166 14.58 15.36 8.24
N MET A 167 15.33 14.34 7.84
CA MET A 167 16.20 13.58 8.75
C MET A 167 17.28 14.49 9.37
N PRO A 168 17.61 14.34 10.67
CA PRO A 168 18.68 15.11 11.31
C PRO A 168 20.06 14.93 10.63
N TYR A 169 20.25 13.86 9.85
CA TYR A 169 21.38 13.68 8.95
C TYR A 169 21.68 14.91 8.07
N PHE A 170 20.65 15.66 7.66
CA PHE A 170 20.81 16.85 6.83
C PHE A 170 21.07 18.15 7.60
N ASN A 171 20.99 18.15 8.94
CA ASN A 171 21.11 19.37 9.75
C ASN A 171 22.51 20.01 9.70
N ASN A 172 23.56 19.24 9.40
CA ASN A 172 24.96 19.71 9.38
C ASN A 172 25.44 20.18 7.99
N GLY A 173 24.55 20.78 7.19
CA GLY A 173 24.94 21.42 5.92
C GLY A 173 25.15 20.47 4.75
N ASN A 174 24.50 19.30 4.75
CA ASN A 174 24.56 18.38 3.61
C ASN A 174 23.83 18.97 2.39
N ASN A 175 24.59 19.30 1.34
CA ASN A 175 24.10 19.97 0.13
C ASN A 175 23.20 19.11 -0.76
N LYS A 176 22.99 17.82 -0.43
CA LYS A 176 22.12 16.92 -1.17
C LYS A 176 20.67 16.90 -0.67
N LYS A 177 20.32 17.65 0.38
CA LYS A 177 18.95 17.68 0.95
C LYS A 177 17.86 17.81 -0.12
N GLU A 178 18.02 18.75 -1.05
CA GLU A 178 17.05 18.97 -2.13
C GLU A 178 16.99 17.82 -3.15
N LEU A 179 18.12 17.14 -3.39
CA LEU A 179 18.16 15.96 -4.26
C LEU A 179 17.39 14.80 -3.64
N PHE A 180 17.56 14.58 -2.33
CA PHE A 180 16.79 13.57 -1.59
C PHE A 180 15.31 13.91 -1.56
N LYS A 181 14.96 15.17 -1.32
CA LYS A 181 13.58 15.65 -1.41
C LYS A 181 12.95 15.30 -2.75
N THR A 182 13.59 15.74 -3.84
CA THR A 182 13.11 15.48 -5.20
C THR A 182 12.97 13.99 -5.48
N ALA A 183 13.92 13.18 -5.03
CA ALA A 183 13.92 11.73 -5.22
C ALA A 183 12.75 11.05 -4.49
N VAL A 184 12.54 11.39 -3.21
CA VAL A 184 11.44 10.87 -2.37
C VAL A 184 10.09 11.31 -2.93
N ASP A 185 9.93 12.60 -3.25
CA ASP A 185 8.67 13.14 -3.79
C ASP A 185 8.31 12.45 -5.11
N THR A 186 9.29 12.24 -6.00
CA THR A 186 9.09 11.57 -7.30
C THR A 186 8.71 10.11 -7.11
N PHE A 187 9.41 9.38 -6.24
CA PHE A 187 9.08 7.99 -5.93
C PHE A 187 7.66 7.86 -5.35
N ASN A 188 7.31 8.69 -4.36
CA ASN A 188 6.00 8.65 -3.72
C ASN A 188 4.88 9.00 -4.70
N GLU A 189 5.07 10.00 -5.57
CA GLU A 189 4.08 10.33 -6.61
C GLU A 189 3.86 9.16 -7.59
N GLN A 190 4.94 8.52 -8.03
CA GLN A 190 4.87 7.36 -8.93
C GLN A 190 4.22 6.15 -8.25
N LEU A 191 4.56 5.88 -6.99
CA LEU A 191 3.94 4.83 -6.18
C LEU A 191 2.43 5.05 -6.05
N HIS A 192 2.00 6.27 -5.68
CA HIS A 192 0.58 6.64 -5.63
C HIS A 192 -0.14 6.34 -6.94
N LYS A 193 0.42 6.77 -8.08
CA LYS A 193 -0.18 6.53 -9.40
C LYS A 193 -0.30 5.04 -9.71
N LYS A 194 0.75 4.25 -9.47
CA LYS A 194 0.73 2.81 -9.77
C LYS A 194 -0.22 2.05 -8.83
N VAL A 195 -0.25 2.36 -7.54
CA VAL A 195 -1.19 1.77 -6.58
C VAL A 195 -2.63 2.10 -6.94
N PHE A 196 -2.92 3.38 -7.24
CA PHE A 196 -4.25 3.80 -7.66
C PHE A 196 -4.73 3.05 -8.91
N ASN A 197 -3.86 2.95 -9.92
CA ASN A 197 -4.15 2.19 -11.12
C ASN A 197 -4.40 0.71 -10.82
N LEU A 198 -3.61 0.07 -9.95
CA LEU A 198 -3.78 -1.34 -9.60
C LEU A 198 -5.13 -1.61 -8.94
N VAL A 199 -5.51 -0.81 -7.94
CA VAL A 199 -6.79 -0.94 -7.23
C VAL A 199 -7.96 -0.69 -8.20
N GLY A 200 -7.84 0.29 -9.11
CA GLY A 200 -8.85 0.55 -10.13
C GLY A 200 -9.06 -0.60 -11.14
N HIS A 201 -8.02 -1.39 -11.42
CA HIS A 201 -8.10 -2.52 -12.36
C HIS A 201 -8.43 -3.86 -11.69
N HIS A 202 -8.14 -4.02 -10.39
CA HIS A 202 -8.32 -5.27 -9.66
C HIS A 202 -9.23 -5.09 -8.46
N GLN A 203 -10.54 -5.29 -8.66
CA GLN A 203 -11.55 -5.08 -7.62
C GLN A 203 -11.40 -6.00 -6.39
N SER A 204 -10.74 -7.16 -6.53
CA SER A 204 -10.46 -8.05 -5.39
C SER A 204 -9.25 -7.60 -4.56
N LEU A 205 -8.41 -6.70 -5.09
CA LEU A 205 -7.20 -6.25 -4.42
C LEU A 205 -7.53 -5.29 -3.26
N GLU A 206 -7.36 -5.77 -2.04
CA GLU A 206 -7.40 -4.99 -0.81
C GLU A 206 -6.01 -4.39 -0.53
N LEU A 207 -5.65 -3.34 -1.28
CA LEU A 207 -4.38 -2.63 -1.14
C LEU A 207 -4.57 -1.23 -0.56
N ASP A 208 -4.00 -1.03 0.61
CA ASP A 208 -4.07 0.20 1.40
C ASP A 208 -2.70 0.90 1.41
N LEU A 209 -2.65 2.19 1.01
CA LEU A 209 -1.41 2.98 0.88
C LEU A 209 -1.19 3.92 2.05
N VAL A 210 -0.18 3.63 2.86
CA VAL A 210 0.16 4.36 4.10
C VAL A 210 1.01 5.55 3.76
N ASP A 211 0.40 6.73 3.87
CA ASP A 211 1.09 8.00 3.65
C ASP A 211 1.97 8.39 4.85
N ALA A 212 3.02 7.59 5.07
CA ALA A 212 4.03 7.86 6.09
C ALA A 212 4.76 9.18 5.81
N HIS A 213 4.88 9.58 4.54
CA HIS A 213 5.52 10.83 4.15
C HIS A 213 4.85 12.05 4.78
N ASP A 214 3.56 12.26 4.51
CA ASP A 214 2.85 13.43 5.01
C ASP A 214 2.53 13.32 6.51
N LEU A 215 2.28 12.11 7.04
CA LEU A 215 2.15 11.90 8.49
C LEU A 215 3.41 12.35 9.23
N LEU A 216 4.59 11.90 8.78
CA LEU A 216 5.86 12.28 9.41
C LEU A 216 6.15 13.77 9.25
N LYS A 217 5.80 14.38 8.11
CA LYS A 217 5.91 15.86 7.97
C LYS A 217 5.01 16.59 8.94
N ASP A 218 3.77 16.14 9.15
CA ASP A 218 2.86 16.73 10.14
C ASP A 218 3.45 16.58 11.56
N MET A 219 3.97 15.39 11.91
CA MET A 219 4.64 15.16 13.19
C MET A 219 5.86 16.09 13.37
N ILE A 220 6.73 16.19 12.37
CA ILE A 220 7.97 16.97 12.42
C ILE A 220 7.71 18.47 12.52
N ASN A 221 6.69 18.97 11.82
CA ASN A 221 6.36 20.39 11.79
C ASN A 221 5.50 20.83 12.99
N THR A 222 4.72 19.92 13.56
CA THR A 222 3.82 20.18 14.71
C THR A 222 3.95 19.09 15.78
N PRO A 223 5.15 18.87 16.37
CA PRO A 223 5.40 17.71 17.24
C PRO A 223 4.47 17.63 18.45
N SER A 224 4.08 18.78 19.02
CA SER A 224 3.17 18.84 20.17
C SER A 224 1.78 18.26 19.90
N ASP A 225 1.29 18.34 18.66
CA ASP A 225 -0.02 17.79 18.27
C ASP A 225 -0.03 16.25 18.36
N PHE A 226 1.17 15.64 18.34
CA PHE A 226 1.37 14.19 18.38
C PHE A 226 2.04 13.71 19.69
N GLY A 227 2.19 14.60 20.67
CA GLY A 227 2.78 14.28 21.98
C GLY A 227 4.32 14.31 22.03
N PHE A 228 4.98 14.85 21.00
CA PHE A 228 6.43 15.07 20.99
C PHE A 228 6.79 16.52 21.36
N LYS A 229 8.01 16.72 21.86
CA LYS A 229 8.61 18.04 22.09
C LYS A 229 9.51 18.47 20.93
N ASP A 230 10.22 17.54 20.31
CA ASP A 230 11.22 17.85 19.28
C ASP A 230 11.05 16.96 18.02
N GLY A 231 10.85 17.61 16.88
CA GLY A 231 10.77 16.96 15.57
C GLY A 231 11.98 17.17 14.67
N GLN A 232 12.97 17.96 15.07
CA GLN A 232 14.08 18.41 14.23
C GLN A 232 15.41 17.76 14.59
N HIS A 233 15.62 17.43 15.87
CA HIS A 233 16.86 16.87 16.37
C HIS A 233 16.70 15.38 16.71
N SER A 234 17.82 14.65 16.64
CA SER A 234 17.87 13.27 17.13
C SER A 234 18.08 13.24 18.64
N PHE A 235 17.45 12.28 19.31
CA PHE A 235 17.68 12.07 20.74
C PHE A 235 19.15 11.78 21.02
N TRP A 236 19.80 10.92 20.22
CA TRP A 236 21.18 10.51 20.47
C TRP A 236 22.19 11.67 20.39
N ASP A 237 22.05 12.56 19.40
CA ASP A 237 22.97 13.69 19.25
C ASP A 237 22.70 14.79 20.27
N THR A 238 21.43 15.02 20.64
CA THR A 238 21.04 16.07 21.60
C THR A 238 21.28 15.67 23.03
N CYS A 239 20.92 14.44 23.41
CA CYS A 239 20.95 14.01 24.80
C CYS A 239 22.35 13.74 25.31
N GLN A 240 23.13 12.88 24.65
CA GLN A 240 24.47 12.48 25.09
C GLN A 240 24.54 12.11 26.60
N GLY A 241 23.44 11.60 27.17
CA GLY A 241 23.32 11.25 28.59
C GLY A 241 23.04 12.42 29.55
N GLN A 242 22.68 13.60 29.04
CA GLN A 242 22.46 14.82 29.81
C GLN A 242 21.01 15.34 29.80
N CYS A 243 20.12 14.82 28.95
CA CYS A 243 18.73 15.26 28.92
C CYS A 243 17.90 14.69 30.09
N THR A 244 16.95 15.50 30.55
CA THR A 244 15.85 15.09 31.43
C THR A 244 14.62 14.60 30.65
N ASP A 245 14.58 14.87 29.34
CA ASP A 245 13.50 14.48 28.46
C ASP A 245 13.48 12.96 28.22
N SER A 246 12.29 12.42 28.02
CA SER A 246 12.10 11.04 27.60
C SER A 246 12.58 10.86 26.16
N VAL A 247 13.04 9.66 25.79
CA VAL A 247 13.37 9.37 24.38
C VAL A 247 12.16 9.61 23.48
N ASP A 248 10.97 9.23 23.94
CA ASP A 248 9.71 9.41 23.22
C ASP A 248 9.21 10.87 23.21
N ASP A 249 9.94 11.83 23.81
CA ASP A 249 9.72 13.26 23.56
C ASP A 249 10.28 13.69 22.18
N TYR A 250 11.06 12.84 21.53
CA TYR A 250 11.68 13.09 20.22
C TYR A 250 11.07 12.21 19.15
N ILE A 251 10.95 12.72 17.93
CA ILE A 251 10.56 11.92 16.75
C ILE A 251 11.73 11.08 16.25
N TRP A 252 12.94 11.63 16.25
CA TRP A 252 14.13 10.99 15.72
C TRP A 252 14.95 10.33 16.82
N TRP A 253 15.21 9.04 16.69
CA TRP A 253 16.10 8.30 17.59
C TRP A 253 17.56 8.66 17.34
N ASP A 254 17.99 8.52 16.09
CA ASP A 254 19.31 8.89 15.59
C ASP A 254 19.16 9.83 14.38
N LYS A 255 20.22 9.98 13.59
CA LYS A 255 20.22 10.89 12.44
C LYS A 255 19.28 10.49 11.30
N THR A 256 18.74 9.29 11.31
CA THR A 256 18.01 8.69 10.19
C THR A 256 16.77 7.90 10.58
N HIS A 257 16.66 7.43 11.82
CA HIS A 257 15.62 6.51 12.28
C HIS A 257 14.72 7.13 13.34
N LEU A 258 13.52 6.60 13.44
CA LEU A 258 12.46 7.09 14.31
C LEU A 258 12.54 6.47 15.72
N THR A 259 12.02 7.18 16.70
CA THR A 259 11.79 6.61 18.05
C THR A 259 10.63 5.62 18.04
N GLY A 260 10.57 4.77 19.07
CA GLY A 260 9.43 3.87 19.29
C GLY A 260 8.12 4.66 19.44
N GLY A 261 8.16 5.83 20.10
CA GLY A 261 7.03 6.75 20.15
C GLY A 261 6.51 7.18 18.78
N ALA A 262 7.41 7.53 17.85
CA ALA A 262 7.04 7.90 16.48
C ALA A 262 6.49 6.71 15.69
N HIS A 263 7.09 5.53 15.83
CA HIS A 263 6.57 4.29 15.25
C HIS A 263 5.16 3.95 15.75
N ARG A 264 4.88 4.16 17.04
CA ARG A 264 3.54 3.96 17.63
C ARG A 264 2.50 4.92 17.03
N VAL A 265 2.85 6.16 16.71
CA VAL A 265 1.94 7.09 16.02
C VAL A 265 1.59 6.59 14.61
N ILE A 266 2.57 6.03 13.88
CA ILE A 266 2.34 5.42 12.57
C ILE A 266 1.36 4.25 12.69
N ALA A 267 1.61 3.32 13.62
CA ALA A 267 0.72 2.18 13.86
C ALA A 267 -0.70 2.62 14.26
N ASN A 268 -0.80 3.60 15.17
CA ASN A 268 -2.09 4.14 15.60
C ASN A 268 -2.85 4.79 14.43
N SER A 269 -2.16 5.47 13.50
CA SER A 269 -2.83 6.06 12.34
C SER A 269 -3.50 5.01 11.45
N ILE A 270 -2.89 3.82 11.33
CA ILE A 270 -3.47 2.66 10.63
C ILE A 270 -4.63 2.10 11.44
N LEU A 271 -4.42 1.86 12.74
CA LEU A 271 -5.41 1.23 13.62
C LEU A 271 -6.72 2.02 13.75
N ILE A 272 -6.71 3.35 13.61
CA ILE A 272 -7.91 4.20 13.74
C ILE A 272 -8.57 4.56 12.40
N SER A 273 -8.07 4.01 11.30
CA SER A 273 -8.47 4.43 9.95
C SER A 273 -9.50 3.51 9.28
N ASP A 274 -9.98 2.49 9.99
CA ASP A 274 -10.76 1.38 9.41
C ASP A 274 -10.06 0.70 8.22
N SER A 275 -8.71 0.70 8.22
CA SER A 275 -7.87 0.02 7.22
C SER A 275 -7.81 -1.49 7.51
N LEU A 276 -8.37 -2.30 6.61
CA LEU A 276 -8.39 -3.78 6.58
C LEU A 276 -9.14 -4.43 7.75
N GLU A 277 -9.28 -3.72 8.85
CA GLU A 277 -9.84 -4.10 10.12
C GLU A 277 -10.66 -2.93 10.70
N PRO A 278 -11.66 -3.20 11.55
CA PRO A 278 -12.34 -2.16 12.31
C PRO A 278 -11.38 -1.35 13.18
N SER A 279 -11.69 -0.08 13.40
CA SER A 279 -10.85 0.81 14.19
C SER A 279 -10.61 0.31 15.62
N VAL A 280 -9.35 0.31 16.04
CA VAL A 280 -8.88 -0.04 17.38
C VAL A 280 -8.06 1.10 17.97
N THR A 281 -8.19 1.36 19.27
CA THR A 281 -7.33 2.29 20.00
C THR A 281 -6.44 1.51 20.97
N LEU A 282 -5.12 1.63 20.80
CA LEU A 282 -4.15 1.09 21.75
C LEU A 282 -3.99 2.05 22.93
N SER A 283 -4.27 1.57 24.14
CA SER A 283 -4.13 2.34 25.39
C SER A 283 -2.99 1.85 26.29
N LEU A 284 -2.28 0.79 25.91
CA LEU A 284 -1.26 0.12 26.72
C LEU A 284 0.15 0.27 26.15
N PRO A 285 1.20 0.22 27.00
CA PRO A 285 2.58 0.09 26.54
C PRO A 285 2.77 -1.27 25.83
N VAL A 286 3.04 -1.23 24.52
CA VAL A 286 3.19 -2.43 23.68
C VAL A 286 4.46 -3.22 24.03
N ALA A 287 5.51 -2.56 24.52
CA ALA A 287 6.79 -3.20 24.83
C ALA A 287 6.66 -4.43 25.75
N ASP A 288 5.83 -4.34 26.80
CA ASP A 288 5.65 -5.41 27.79
C ASP A 288 4.84 -6.60 27.24
N LEU A 289 4.08 -6.39 26.16
CA LEU A 289 3.25 -7.42 25.54
C LEU A 289 4.00 -8.25 24.51
N ILE A 290 5.14 -7.76 24.00
CA ILE A 290 5.84 -8.39 22.88
C ILE A 290 6.62 -9.63 23.33
N GLN A 291 7.39 -9.54 24.41
CA GLN A 291 8.38 -10.57 24.75
C GLN A 291 7.74 -11.96 24.96
N GLY A 292 8.17 -12.95 24.18
CA GLY A 292 7.67 -14.33 24.26
C GLY A 292 6.23 -14.51 23.77
N SER A 293 5.66 -13.50 23.12
CA SER A 293 4.30 -13.51 22.58
C SER A 293 4.28 -13.72 21.06
N ARG A 294 3.08 -13.85 20.50
CA ARG A 294 2.85 -13.88 19.04
C ARG A 294 3.16 -12.56 18.32
N PHE A 295 3.31 -11.46 19.05
CA PHE A 295 3.66 -10.15 18.51
C PHE A 295 5.17 -9.99 18.30
N GLN A 296 5.97 -10.90 18.87
CA GLN A 296 7.41 -10.99 18.62
C GLN A 296 7.67 -11.88 17.40
N SER A 297 8.14 -11.27 16.32
CA SER A 297 8.61 -12.03 15.15
C SER A 297 9.75 -12.96 15.54
N PRO A 298 9.81 -14.19 14.99
CA PRO A 298 11.03 -14.96 14.95
C PRO A 298 12.17 -14.15 14.33
N HIS A 299 13.40 -14.46 14.74
CA HIS A 299 14.60 -13.87 14.17
C HIS A 299 15.07 -14.71 12.97
N TYR A 300 15.13 -14.10 11.80
CA TYR A 300 15.50 -14.76 10.56
C TYR A 300 16.94 -14.44 10.16
N GLN A 301 17.69 -15.48 9.80
CA GLN A 301 19.06 -15.31 9.33
C GLN A 301 19.10 -14.77 7.90
N PRO A 302 20.03 -13.86 7.57
CA PRO A 302 20.15 -13.32 6.23
C PRO A 302 20.48 -14.44 5.24
N LYS A 303 19.69 -14.53 4.17
CA LYS A 303 19.91 -15.45 3.05
C LYS A 303 19.58 -14.75 1.75
N TYR A 304 20.39 -14.98 0.74
CA TYR A 304 20.15 -14.45 -0.60
C TYR A 304 19.22 -15.37 -1.40
N ASN A 305 18.45 -14.77 -2.30
CA ASN A 305 17.58 -15.47 -3.22
C ASN A 305 18.40 -16.34 -4.19
N THR A 306 17.75 -17.39 -4.69
CA THR A 306 18.28 -18.32 -5.69
C THR A 306 17.53 -18.20 -7.01
N GLY A 307 16.71 -17.15 -7.16
CA GLY A 307 15.73 -16.99 -8.23
C GLY A 307 14.58 -18.00 -8.15
N LEU A 308 14.29 -18.56 -6.97
CA LEU A 308 13.23 -19.57 -6.81
C LEU A 308 11.85 -18.95 -7.04
N ILE A 309 11.61 -17.77 -6.46
CA ILE A 309 10.34 -17.06 -6.60
C ILE A 309 10.07 -16.71 -8.07
N ASP A 310 11.07 -16.21 -8.79
CA ASP A 310 10.92 -15.88 -10.20
C ASP A 310 10.58 -17.11 -11.06
N LYS A 311 11.16 -18.27 -10.75
CA LYS A 311 10.83 -19.54 -11.42
C LYS A 311 9.39 -19.94 -11.12
N LEU A 312 8.98 -19.89 -9.86
CA LEU A 312 7.62 -20.24 -9.44
C LEU A 312 6.57 -19.33 -10.11
N VAL A 313 6.83 -18.02 -10.17
CA VAL A 313 5.95 -17.06 -10.85
C VAL A 313 5.82 -17.39 -12.34
N LYS A 314 6.92 -17.75 -13.01
CA LYS A 314 6.88 -18.16 -14.42
C LYS A 314 6.09 -19.45 -14.64
N GLU A 315 6.22 -20.42 -13.75
CA GLU A 315 5.46 -21.67 -13.78
C GLU A 315 3.96 -21.41 -13.58
N LEU A 316 3.59 -20.56 -12.62
CA LEU A 316 2.20 -20.15 -12.38
C LEU A 316 1.60 -19.39 -13.58
N ASP A 317 2.39 -18.55 -14.24
CA ASP A 317 1.96 -17.81 -15.42
C ASP A 317 1.75 -18.74 -16.62
N ALA A 318 2.63 -19.73 -16.82
CA ALA A 318 2.49 -20.72 -17.87
C ALA A 318 1.24 -21.58 -17.68
N ALA A 319 0.99 -22.07 -16.45
CA ALA A 319 -0.17 -22.90 -16.14
C ALA A 319 -1.51 -22.20 -16.43
N LYS A 320 -1.59 -20.88 -16.19
CA LYS A 320 -2.79 -20.08 -16.51
C LYS A 320 -3.04 -19.92 -18.00
N VAL A 321 -1.98 -19.90 -18.81
CA VAL A 321 -2.09 -19.83 -20.27
C VAL A 321 -2.65 -21.15 -20.81
N ASP A 322 -2.17 -22.28 -20.29
CA ASP A 322 -2.63 -23.62 -20.68
C ASP A 322 -4.13 -23.83 -20.34
N GLU A 323 -4.57 -23.41 -19.14
CA GLU A 323 -6.00 -23.46 -18.75
C GLU A 323 -6.90 -22.60 -19.67
N HIS A 324 -6.40 -21.47 -20.18
CA HIS A 324 -7.17 -20.61 -21.09
C HIS A 324 -7.14 -21.08 -22.54
N SER A 325 -6.10 -21.82 -22.98
CA SER A 325 -6.09 -22.46 -24.30
C SER A 325 -7.01 -23.67 -24.35
N ASP A 326 -7.05 -24.49 -23.29
CA ASP A 326 -7.93 -25.67 -23.25
C ASP A 326 -9.42 -25.28 -23.18
N ALA A 327 -9.76 -24.19 -22.49
CA ALA A 327 -11.12 -23.63 -22.48
C ALA A 327 -11.54 -22.98 -23.81
N ALA A 328 -10.59 -22.66 -24.69
CA ALA A 328 -10.88 -22.16 -26.04
C ALA A 328 -11.09 -23.31 -27.05
N ASP A 329 -10.45 -24.46 -26.85
CA ASP A 329 -10.61 -25.65 -27.68
C ASP A 329 -11.88 -26.47 -27.35
N GLU A 330 -12.49 -26.28 -26.17
CA GLU A 330 -13.74 -26.96 -25.81
C GLU A 330 -15.03 -26.33 -26.40
N LYS A 331 -14.91 -25.33 -27.28
CA LYS A 331 -16.07 -24.67 -27.93
C LYS A 331 -16.24 -24.92 -29.43
N ASP A 332 -15.46 -25.82 -30.03
CA ASP A 332 -15.59 -26.15 -31.45
C ASP A 332 -15.73 -27.66 -31.69
N ASP A 333 -16.77 -28.26 -31.13
CA ASP A 333 -17.27 -29.55 -31.63
C ASP A 333 -18.81 -29.62 -31.57
N THR A 334 -19.44 -28.93 -32.50
CA THR A 334 -20.70 -29.40 -33.10
C THR A 334 -20.68 -29.08 -34.59
N GLY A 335 -20.16 -30.01 -35.38
CA GLY A 335 -20.47 -30.06 -36.81
C GLY A 335 -21.86 -30.65 -37.05
N ASP A 336 -22.68 -30.02 -37.89
CA ASP A 336 -23.21 -30.68 -39.10
C ASP A 336 -23.82 -29.68 -40.10
N SER A 337 -23.96 -30.19 -41.32
CA SER A 337 -24.05 -29.58 -42.64
C SER A 337 -25.49 -29.36 -43.17
N ALA A 338 -25.58 -28.48 -44.18
CA ALA A 338 -26.46 -28.51 -45.37
C ALA A 338 -27.82 -27.75 -45.43
N THR A 339 -27.79 -26.73 -46.31
CA THR A 339 -28.68 -26.39 -47.44
C THR A 339 -30.15 -25.90 -47.27
N ASP A 340 -30.32 -24.63 -47.67
CA ASP A 340 -31.20 -24.07 -48.74
C ASP A 340 -32.74 -24.25 -48.68
N SER A 341 -33.48 -23.12 -48.60
CA SER A 341 -34.47 -22.66 -49.60
C SER A 341 -35.48 -21.66 -49.03
N MET A 342 -35.98 -20.80 -49.93
CA MET A 342 -36.84 -19.63 -49.73
C MET A 342 -38.31 -20.00 -49.46
N ALA A 343 -39.05 -19.15 -48.75
CA ALA A 343 -40.34 -18.56 -49.17
C ALA A 343 -40.96 -17.68 -48.08
N ASP A 344 -41.57 -16.58 -48.54
CA ASP A 344 -42.33 -15.58 -47.82
C ASP A 344 -43.57 -16.14 -47.10
N GLU A 345 -43.97 -15.53 -45.97
CA GLU A 345 -45.33 -14.99 -45.80
C GLU A 345 -45.40 -14.02 -44.61
N GLU A 346 -46.14 -12.94 -44.84
CA GLU A 346 -46.35 -11.78 -43.96
C GLU A 346 -47.11 -12.14 -42.68
N ASP A 347 -46.85 -11.45 -41.56
CA ASP A 347 -47.98 -10.89 -40.81
C ASP A 347 -47.67 -9.66 -39.95
N HIS A 348 -48.66 -8.77 -39.96
CA HIS A 348 -48.74 -7.42 -39.46
C HIS A 348 -48.66 -7.32 -37.93
N TRP A 349 -47.72 -6.54 -37.36
CA TRP A 349 -47.91 -5.79 -36.09
C TRP A 349 -46.71 -4.91 -35.67
N ILE A 350 -46.27 -3.93 -36.47
CA ILE A 350 -45.25 -2.97 -36.01
C ILE A 350 -45.65 -1.52 -36.26
N ARG A 351 -46.60 -0.97 -35.47
CA ARG A 351 -46.77 0.49 -35.24
C ARG A 351 -47.48 0.75 -33.89
N PRO A 352 -46.76 0.82 -32.76
CA PRO A 352 -46.71 2.10 -32.03
C PRO A 352 -45.39 2.40 -31.28
N LEU A 353 -44.29 1.66 -31.49
CA LEU A 353 -43.05 1.84 -30.70
C LEU A 353 -42.11 2.97 -31.17
N TYR A 354 -42.33 3.55 -32.35
CA TYR A 354 -41.43 4.57 -32.92
C TYR A 354 -41.68 6.01 -32.44
N PHE A 355 -42.79 6.29 -31.75
CA PHE A 355 -43.05 7.65 -31.24
C PHE A 355 -42.42 7.93 -29.86
N GLY A 356 -42.09 6.89 -29.08
CA GLY A 356 -41.42 7.06 -27.77
C GLY A 356 -39.93 7.34 -27.88
N ALA A 357 -39.24 6.70 -28.83
CA ALA A 357 -37.79 6.80 -28.99
C ALA A 357 -37.31 8.15 -29.55
N LEU A 358 -38.16 8.87 -30.29
CA LEU A 358 -37.78 10.17 -30.87
C LEU A 358 -37.83 11.30 -29.82
N LEU A 359 -38.69 11.19 -28.80
CA LEU A 359 -38.85 12.19 -27.74
C LEU A 359 -37.67 12.17 -26.74
N THR A 360 -37.12 10.99 -26.47
CA THR A 360 -35.96 10.81 -25.56
C THR A 360 -34.66 11.35 -26.14
N VAL A 361 -34.45 11.23 -27.46
CA VAL A 361 -33.23 11.72 -28.13
C VAL A 361 -33.18 13.26 -28.16
N VAL A 362 -34.32 13.93 -28.36
CA VAL A 362 -34.38 15.40 -28.37
C VAL A 362 -34.16 16.00 -26.98
N LEU A 363 -34.66 15.34 -25.92
CA LEU A 363 -34.42 15.76 -24.53
C LEU A 363 -32.96 15.56 -24.09
N CYS A 364 -32.30 14.48 -24.55
CA CYS A 364 -30.89 14.24 -24.28
C CYS A 364 -29.98 15.26 -24.97
N LEU A 365 -30.29 15.66 -26.21
CA LEU A 365 -29.52 16.67 -26.94
C LEU A 365 -29.70 18.09 -26.36
N GLY A 366 -30.89 18.41 -25.83
CA GLY A 366 -31.15 19.68 -25.14
C GLY A 366 -30.36 19.83 -23.84
N PHE A 367 -30.21 18.75 -23.06
CA PHE A 367 -29.43 18.74 -21.81
C PHE A 367 -27.92 18.89 -22.06
N VAL A 368 -27.40 18.25 -23.12
CA VAL A 368 -25.99 18.35 -23.52
C VAL A 368 -25.64 19.77 -24.01
N PHE A 369 -26.54 20.46 -24.71
CA PHE A 369 -26.29 21.83 -25.17
C PHE A 369 -26.45 22.89 -24.08
N TYR A 370 -27.32 22.67 -23.09
CA TYR A 370 -27.48 23.60 -21.96
C TYR A 370 -26.25 23.60 -21.03
N ASN A 371 -25.63 22.44 -20.79
CA ASN A 371 -24.42 22.33 -19.95
C ASN A 371 -23.15 22.84 -20.63
N LYS A 372 -23.10 22.94 -21.96
CA LYS A 372 -21.91 23.38 -22.70
C LYS A 372 -21.64 24.90 -22.63
N ARG A 373 -22.57 25.70 -22.07
CA ARG A 373 -22.48 27.18 -22.05
C ARG A 373 -22.06 27.79 -20.71
N SER A 374 -21.87 26.98 -19.65
CA SER A 374 -21.57 27.49 -18.29
C SER A 374 -20.09 27.42 -17.85
N LYS A 375 -19.19 26.78 -18.59
CA LYS A 375 -17.77 26.67 -18.20
C LYS A 375 -16.82 27.19 -19.27
N ARG A 376 -16.61 28.50 -19.25
CA ARG A 376 -15.41 29.15 -19.81
C ARG A 376 -14.88 30.14 -18.78
N ARG A 377 -13.88 29.74 -17.99
CA ARG A 377 -12.74 30.57 -17.54
C ARG A 377 -11.82 29.80 -16.58
N ALA A 378 -10.51 29.97 -16.84
CA ALA A 378 -9.31 29.59 -16.05
C ALA A 378 -9.05 28.08 -15.88
N GLY A 379 -7.86 27.50 -16.12
CA GLY A 379 -6.52 27.99 -16.42
C GLY A 379 -5.48 27.30 -15.52
N GLY A 380 -4.70 26.34 -16.05
CA GLY A 380 -3.35 25.97 -15.56
C GLY A 380 -3.17 24.79 -14.57
N SER A 381 -2.73 23.64 -15.10
CA SER A 381 -1.62 22.74 -14.68
C SER A 381 -1.34 22.39 -13.19
N LEU A 382 -1.19 21.07 -12.93
CA LEU A 382 -0.38 20.40 -11.89
C LEU A 382 -0.79 20.43 -10.40
N ALA A 383 -1.86 21.14 -10.01
CA ALA A 383 -2.34 21.14 -8.62
C ALA A 383 -3.39 20.05 -8.28
N ALA A 384 -3.88 19.29 -9.26
CA ALA A 384 -5.06 18.43 -9.10
C ALA A 384 -4.79 17.09 -8.39
N LEU A 385 -3.58 16.54 -8.48
CA LEU A 385 -3.24 15.27 -7.80
C LEU A 385 -2.97 15.47 -6.30
N SER A 386 -2.46 16.63 -5.89
CA SER A 386 -2.39 17.04 -4.48
C SER A 386 -3.77 17.41 -3.90
N GLY A 387 -4.72 17.82 -4.76
CA GLY A 387 -6.06 18.26 -4.38
C GLY A 387 -7.01 17.13 -3.95
N LEU A 388 -6.77 15.89 -4.38
CA LEU A 388 -7.56 14.72 -3.95
C LEU A 388 -7.27 14.29 -2.50
N VAL A 389 -6.18 14.80 -1.90
CA VAL A 389 -5.81 14.61 -0.48
C VAL A 389 -6.19 15.81 0.40
N ARG A 390 -6.76 16.88 -0.17
CA ARG A 390 -6.94 18.15 0.55
C ARG A 390 -8.40 18.57 0.70
N ASN A 391 -9.07 17.96 1.68
CA ASN A 391 -10.13 18.64 2.45
C ASN A 391 -9.68 18.85 3.91
N ARG A 392 -8.44 19.34 4.08
CA ARG A 392 -7.76 19.66 5.37
C ARG A 392 -8.10 21.06 5.91
N ASN A 393 -9.39 21.44 5.97
CA ASN A 393 -9.83 22.69 6.62
C ASN A 393 -10.59 22.48 7.94
N SER A 394 -10.65 21.24 8.44
CA SER A 394 -11.06 20.94 9.81
C SER A 394 -9.85 20.38 10.56
N ASN A 395 -9.59 20.86 11.77
CA ASN A 395 -8.55 20.33 12.67
C ASN A 395 -8.69 18.82 12.98
N ASN A 396 -9.74 18.16 12.49
CA ASN A 396 -10.04 16.75 12.74
C ASN A 396 -9.34 15.74 11.80
N GLY A 397 -8.60 16.18 10.77
CA GLY A 397 -8.02 15.28 9.76
C GLY A 397 -6.48 15.24 9.69
N ARG A 398 -5.76 15.81 10.67
CA ARG A 398 -4.30 15.73 10.70
C ARG A 398 -3.86 14.35 11.21
N GLY A 399 -2.91 13.72 10.51
CA GLY A 399 -2.32 12.45 10.91
C GLY A 399 -3.20 11.20 10.69
N GLN A 400 -4.29 11.30 9.92
CA GLN A 400 -5.13 10.15 9.60
C GLN A 400 -4.75 9.57 8.23
N PHE A 401 -4.36 8.30 8.24
CA PHE A 401 -4.30 7.46 7.07
C PHE A 401 -5.68 7.39 6.40
N THR A 402 -5.75 7.52 5.07
CA THR A 402 -6.96 7.24 4.31
C THR A 402 -6.77 5.94 3.55
N PRO A 403 -7.53 4.87 3.87
CA PRO A 403 -7.55 3.65 3.06
C PRO A 403 -7.92 4.01 1.62
N LEU A 404 -7.16 3.53 0.63
CA LEU A 404 -7.46 3.79 -0.78
C LEU A 404 -8.63 2.94 -1.31
N ARG A 405 -9.43 2.33 -0.43
CA ARG A 405 -10.60 1.57 -0.82
C ARG A 405 -11.68 2.52 -1.34
N ASN A 406 -12.00 2.36 -2.62
CA ASN A 406 -13.08 3.05 -3.32
C ASN A 406 -12.90 4.57 -3.43
N LEU A 407 -11.70 5.05 -3.80
CA LEU A 407 -11.64 6.39 -4.40
C LEU A 407 -12.42 6.35 -5.71
N ASP A 408 -13.57 7.05 -5.73
CA ASP A 408 -14.31 7.33 -6.95
C ASP A 408 -13.36 7.85 -8.03
N THR A 409 -13.52 7.28 -9.24
CA THR A 409 -12.83 7.60 -10.51
C THR A 409 -12.10 8.95 -10.56
N PRO A 410 -10.85 9.00 -11.04
CA PRO A 410 -10.18 10.29 -11.22
C PRO A 410 -10.91 11.12 -12.27
N PRO A 411 -10.93 12.46 -12.17
CA PRO A 411 -11.50 13.29 -13.23
C PRO A 411 -10.75 12.99 -14.53
N SER A 412 -11.52 12.67 -15.57
CA SER A 412 -11.02 12.47 -16.93
C SER A 412 -10.07 13.60 -17.31
N GLU A 413 -8.86 13.23 -17.73
CA GLU A 413 -7.88 14.13 -18.30
C GLU A 413 -8.52 14.97 -19.43
N VAL A 414 -8.43 16.29 -19.32
CA VAL A 414 -8.66 17.25 -20.42
C VAL A 414 -7.54 18.27 -20.43
#